data_AF-A0A956GTJ0-F1
#
_entry.id   AF-A0A956GTJ0-F1
#
_cell.length_a   1.000
_cell.length_b   1.000
_cell.length_c   1.000
_cell.angle_alpha   90.00
_cell.angle_beta   90.00
_cell.angle_gamma   90.00
#
_symmetry.space_group_name_H-M   'P 1'
#
loop_
_entity.id
_entity.type
_entity.pdbx_description
1 polymer ?
#
loop_
_entity_poly.entity_id
_entity_poly.type
_entity_poly.pdbx_seq_one_letter_code
_entity_poly.pdbx_strand_id
1 'polypeptide(L)'
;LRDKGSAARGTAAAPAIDAAAAAPAVHAFLPPDLPLTSSADDPDAHVSVHIAGDWAPAEVIHVWTTVRARLERFATARHSALALPSPITVVVVPKVTLCDGRTFENGQAPDDCASLEYYYRPKEQTLLVVDDRAHLDVNLGVGLAFAACVHDASGGACDLLDPFEAELRRGG
;
A
#
# COMPACT_ATOMS: atom_id res chain seq x y z
N LEU A 1 49.53 -9.38 -53.71
CA LEU A 1 48.20 -8.84 -53.42
C LEU A 1 47.24 -10.03 -53.31
N ARG A 2 46.73 -10.35 -52.09
CA ARG A 2 45.30 -10.30 -51.67
C ARG A 2 44.43 -11.31 -52.45
N ASP A 3 43.63 -12.23 -51.90
CA ASP A 3 42.83 -12.36 -50.67
C ASP A 3 42.67 -13.87 -50.34
N LYS A 4 42.87 -14.40 -49.12
CA LYS A 4 42.03 -14.38 -47.89
C LYS A 4 40.56 -14.80 -48.07
N GLY A 5 40.32 -16.11 -48.17
CA GLY A 5 39.03 -16.72 -47.85
C GLY A 5 38.90 -16.95 -46.35
N SER A 6 38.06 -16.15 -45.68
CA SER A 6 37.74 -16.28 -44.26
C SER A 6 36.25 -16.58 -44.11
N ALA A 7 35.96 -17.65 -43.39
CA ALA A 7 34.61 -18.15 -43.11
C ALA A 7 33.89 -17.24 -42.10
N ALA A 8 32.61 -16.98 -42.35
CA ALA A 8 31.68 -16.50 -41.32
C ALA A 8 30.38 -17.29 -41.41
N ARG A 9 30.26 -18.34 -40.58
CA ARG A 9 28.97 -18.96 -40.27
C ARG A 9 28.27 -18.04 -39.27
N GLY A 10 27.30 -17.28 -39.75
CA GLY A 10 26.35 -16.57 -38.90
C GLY A 10 25.54 -17.60 -38.11
N THR A 11 25.73 -17.61 -36.78
CA THR A 11 24.88 -18.36 -35.87
C THR A 11 23.86 -17.38 -35.33
N ALA A 12 22.60 -17.59 -35.69
CA ALA A 12 21.47 -16.82 -35.20
C ALA A 12 21.35 -17.01 -33.67
N ALA A 13 21.51 -15.93 -32.92
CA ALA A 13 21.11 -15.90 -31.52
C ALA A 13 19.59 -15.64 -31.47
N ALA A 14 18.86 -16.58 -30.87
CA ALA A 14 17.43 -16.47 -30.63
C ALA A 14 17.13 -15.30 -29.67
N PRO A 15 15.99 -14.59 -29.84
CA PRO A 15 15.59 -13.55 -28.91
C PRO A 15 15.27 -14.15 -27.53
N ALA A 16 15.77 -13.48 -26.50
CA ALA A 16 15.48 -13.77 -25.09
C ALA A 16 13.97 -13.62 -24.82
N ILE A 17 13.37 -14.64 -24.20
CA ILE A 17 12.05 -14.54 -23.58
C ILE A 17 12.15 -15.19 -22.20
N ASP A 18 12.81 -14.51 -21.26
CA ASP A 18 12.40 -14.62 -19.87
C ASP A 18 11.23 -13.66 -19.69
N ALA A 19 10.05 -14.12 -20.08
CA ALA A 19 8.82 -13.52 -19.63
C ALA A 19 8.76 -13.78 -18.13
N ALA A 20 9.25 -12.82 -17.34
CA ALA A 20 8.93 -12.74 -15.93
C ALA A 20 7.41 -12.89 -15.83
N ALA A 21 6.96 -14.00 -15.25
CA ALA A 21 5.55 -14.23 -15.01
C ALA A 21 5.06 -13.07 -14.16
N ALA A 22 4.32 -12.14 -14.77
CA ALA A 22 3.73 -11.02 -14.06
C ALA A 22 2.87 -11.63 -12.96
N ALA A 23 3.13 -11.23 -11.71
CA ALA A 23 2.28 -11.60 -10.59
C ALA A 23 0.83 -11.23 -10.94
N PRO A 24 -0.16 -12.05 -10.54
CA PRO A 24 -1.56 -11.74 -10.81
C PRO A 24 -1.87 -10.34 -10.27
N ALA A 25 -2.51 -9.51 -11.10
CA ALA A 25 -2.90 -8.17 -10.70
C ALA A 25 -3.86 -8.28 -9.50
N VAL A 26 -3.44 -7.74 -8.35
CA VAL A 26 -4.35 -7.57 -7.21
C VAL A 26 -5.37 -6.53 -7.62
N HIS A 27 -6.64 -6.91 -7.67
CA HIS A 27 -7.71 -5.98 -7.98
C HIS A 27 -7.99 -5.12 -6.75
N ALA A 28 -7.65 -3.84 -6.83
CA ALA A 28 -7.96 -2.87 -5.79
C ALA A 28 -9.46 -2.85 -5.47
N PHE A 29 -9.79 -2.76 -4.18
CA PHE A 29 -11.16 -2.51 -3.76
C PHE A 29 -11.46 -1.01 -3.80
N LEU A 30 -12.54 -0.64 -4.47
CA LEU A 30 -13.11 0.70 -4.40
C LEU A 30 -14.53 0.56 -3.84
N PRO A 31 -14.87 1.22 -2.71
CA PRO A 31 -16.21 1.17 -2.16
C PRO A 31 -17.25 1.55 -3.22
N PRO A 32 -18.36 0.79 -3.32
CA PRO A 32 -19.40 1.08 -4.30
C PRO A 32 -20.00 2.47 -4.02
N ASP A 33 -20.39 3.17 -5.09
CA ASP A 33 -20.99 4.50 -5.03
C ASP A 33 -20.08 5.61 -4.44
N LEU A 34 -18.80 5.33 -4.19
CA LEU A 34 -17.83 6.31 -3.74
C LEU A 34 -17.45 7.24 -4.90
N PRO A 35 -17.76 8.55 -4.85
CA PRO A 35 -17.44 9.48 -5.92
C PRO A 35 -15.94 9.81 -5.88
N LEU A 36 -15.14 9.06 -6.64
CA LEU A 36 -13.72 9.35 -6.77
C LEU A 36 -13.51 10.67 -7.53
N THR A 37 -12.72 11.56 -6.94
CA THR A 37 -12.40 12.88 -7.49
C THR A 37 -11.07 12.89 -8.23
N SER A 38 -10.11 12.08 -7.79
CA SER A 38 -8.78 11.98 -8.41
C SER A 38 -8.05 10.69 -8.02
N SER A 39 -6.98 10.37 -8.76
CA SER A 39 -6.08 9.26 -8.45
C SER A 39 -4.67 9.52 -8.99
N ALA A 40 -3.67 8.87 -8.39
CA ALA A 40 -2.31 8.82 -8.91
C ALA A 40 -1.62 7.52 -8.46
N ASP A 41 -0.64 7.09 -9.24
CA ASP A 41 0.23 5.96 -8.94
C ASP A 41 1.66 6.45 -8.68
N ASP A 42 2.32 5.84 -7.71
CA ASP A 42 3.77 5.95 -7.52
C ASP A 42 4.38 4.53 -7.62
N PRO A 43 4.94 4.17 -8.80
CA PRO A 43 5.48 2.84 -9.03
C PRO A 43 6.74 2.57 -8.20
N ASP A 44 7.51 3.59 -7.84
CA ASP A 44 8.73 3.44 -7.03
C ASP A 44 8.36 3.16 -5.56
N ALA A 45 7.28 3.79 -5.08
CA ALA A 45 6.73 3.52 -3.75
C ALA A 45 5.78 2.31 -3.72
N HIS A 46 5.48 1.69 -4.87
CA HIS A 46 4.52 0.60 -5.06
C HIS A 46 3.13 0.89 -4.48
N VAL A 47 2.64 2.13 -4.67
CA VAL A 47 1.34 2.56 -4.14
C VAL A 47 0.46 3.18 -5.23
N SER A 48 -0.81 2.81 -5.23
CA SER A 48 -1.88 3.49 -5.98
C SER A 48 -2.75 4.26 -5.00
N VAL A 49 -3.04 5.53 -5.28
CA VAL A 49 -3.87 6.39 -4.42
C VAL A 49 -5.13 6.80 -5.16
N HIS A 50 -6.29 6.61 -4.52
CA HIS A 50 -7.58 7.11 -4.98
C HIS A 50 -8.19 8.03 -3.92
N ILE A 51 -8.79 9.14 -4.35
CA ILE A 51 -9.33 10.18 -3.46
C ILE A 51 -10.83 10.30 -3.67
N ALA A 52 -11.59 10.30 -2.58
CA ALA A 52 -13.00 10.69 -2.53
C ALA A 52 -13.19 11.88 -1.59
N GLY A 53 -12.60 13.02 -1.99
CA GLY A 53 -12.50 14.24 -1.20
C GLY A 53 -11.61 15.28 -1.89
N ASP A 54 -11.10 16.24 -1.11
CA ASP A 54 -10.37 17.40 -1.63
C ASP A 54 -8.83 17.28 -1.46
N TRP A 55 -8.31 16.06 -1.37
CA TRP A 55 -6.86 15.83 -1.32
C TRP A 55 -6.23 15.80 -2.71
N ALA A 56 -5.01 16.32 -2.81
CA ALA A 56 -4.17 16.02 -3.95
C ALA A 56 -3.57 14.61 -3.77
N PRO A 57 -3.66 13.69 -4.75
CA PRO A 57 -3.08 12.36 -4.63
C PRO A 57 -1.57 12.37 -4.28
N ALA A 58 -0.83 13.35 -4.83
CA ALA A 58 0.60 13.51 -4.55
C ALA A 58 0.89 13.86 -3.06
N GLU A 59 0.00 14.58 -2.39
CA GLU A 59 0.11 14.89 -0.96
C GLU A 59 -0.02 13.60 -0.13
N VAL A 60 -0.98 12.75 -0.47
CA VAL A 60 -1.20 11.45 0.18
C VAL A 60 -0.04 10.49 -0.09
N ILE A 61 0.50 10.45 -1.31
CA ILE A 61 1.72 9.69 -1.65
C ILE A 61 2.92 10.17 -0.82
N HIS A 62 3.08 11.49 -0.65
CA HIS A 62 4.14 12.05 0.19
C HIS A 62 4.00 11.64 1.66
N VAL A 63 2.79 11.69 2.22
CA VAL A 63 2.53 11.22 3.58
C VAL A 63 2.80 9.71 3.68
N TRP A 64 2.30 8.92 2.73
CA TRP A 64 2.51 7.47 2.65
C TRP A 64 4.00 7.10 2.69
N THR A 65 4.81 7.68 1.81
CA THR A 65 6.25 7.41 1.74
C THR A 65 6.96 7.83 3.03
N THR A 66 6.54 8.94 3.63
CA THR A 66 7.07 9.43 4.91
C THR A 66 6.79 8.46 6.06
N VAL A 67 5.52 8.05 6.24
CA VAL A 67 5.12 7.13 7.32
C VAL A 67 5.69 5.73 7.12
N ARG A 68 5.80 5.27 5.87
CA ARG A 68 6.48 4.01 5.53
C ARG A 68 7.94 4.02 5.97
N ALA A 69 8.69 5.05 5.60
CA ALA A 69 10.09 5.17 5.98
C ALA A 69 10.25 5.28 7.51
N ARG A 70 9.29 5.93 8.19
CA ARG A 70 9.26 6.01 9.66
C ARG A 70 9.04 4.64 10.30
N LEU A 71 8.07 3.86 9.81
CA LEU A 71 7.79 2.50 10.27
C LEU A 71 8.99 1.56 10.05
N GLU A 72 9.62 1.62 8.87
CA GLU A 72 10.81 0.82 8.55
C GLU A 72 11.97 1.11 9.52
N ARG A 73 12.22 2.40 9.82
CA ARG A 73 13.22 2.80 10.83
C ARG A 73 12.83 2.32 12.23
N PHE A 74 11.56 2.45 12.60
CA PHE A 74 11.04 2.05 13.90
C PHE A 74 11.16 0.53 14.13
N ALA A 75 10.80 -0.27 13.13
CA ALA A 75 10.95 -1.73 13.14
C ALA A 75 12.42 -2.13 13.27
N THR A 76 13.31 -1.48 12.49
CA THR A 76 14.76 -1.71 12.53
C THR A 76 15.33 -1.44 13.93
N ALA A 77 14.95 -0.31 14.55
CA ALA A 77 15.40 0.06 15.90
C ALA A 77 14.95 -0.94 16.98
N ARG A 78 13.92 -1.75 16.69
CA ARG A 78 13.36 -2.76 17.60
C ARG A 78 13.74 -4.18 17.24
N HIS A 79 14.56 -4.36 16.20
CA HIS A 79 14.92 -5.67 15.68
C HIS A 79 13.71 -6.53 15.26
N SER A 80 12.62 -5.88 14.86
CA SER A 80 11.43 -6.56 14.33
C SER A 80 11.55 -6.72 12.82
N ALA A 81 11.24 -7.91 12.33
CA ALA A 81 11.04 -8.13 10.89
C ALA A 81 9.79 -7.35 10.44
N LEU A 82 9.87 -6.71 9.28
CA LEU A 82 8.76 -5.96 8.69
C LEU A 82 8.55 -6.43 7.26
N ALA A 83 7.38 -7.02 6.99
CA ALA A 83 6.93 -7.35 5.65
C ALA A 83 5.75 -6.45 5.30
N LEU A 84 5.97 -5.47 4.43
CA LEU A 84 4.90 -4.60 3.97
C LEU A 84 4.18 -5.25 2.77
N PRO A 85 2.84 -5.15 2.67
CA PRO A 85 2.14 -5.52 1.46
C PRO A 85 2.64 -4.66 0.29
N SER A 86 2.87 -5.29 -0.86
CA SER A 86 3.31 -4.63 -2.08
C SER A 86 2.81 -5.40 -3.31
N PRO A 87 2.14 -4.73 -4.27
CA PRO A 87 1.71 -3.33 -4.23
C PRO A 87 0.59 -3.09 -3.19
N ILE A 88 0.27 -1.83 -2.89
CA ILE A 88 -0.88 -1.50 -2.04
C ILE A 88 -1.70 -0.36 -2.66
N THR A 89 -3.02 -0.41 -2.47
CA THR A 89 -3.92 0.69 -2.82
C THR A 89 -4.33 1.45 -1.56
N VAL A 90 -4.24 2.77 -1.59
CA VAL A 90 -4.77 3.66 -0.55
C VAL A 90 -5.99 4.38 -1.12
N VAL A 91 -7.11 4.34 -0.41
CA VAL A 91 -8.32 5.09 -0.77
C VAL A 91 -8.67 6.03 0.38
N VAL A 92 -8.61 7.34 0.12
CA VAL A 92 -9.08 8.35 1.07
C VAL A 92 -10.60 8.49 0.93
N VAL A 93 -11.33 8.23 2.00
CA VAL A 93 -12.80 8.10 2.00
C VAL A 93 -13.46 8.98 3.06
N PRO A 94 -14.70 9.46 2.84
CA PRO A 94 -15.49 10.05 3.92
C PRO A 94 -15.72 9.05 5.05
N LYS A 95 -15.80 9.53 6.30
CA LYS A 95 -16.01 8.69 7.50
C LYS A 95 -17.19 7.71 7.37
N VAL A 96 -18.29 8.17 6.77
CA VAL A 96 -19.52 7.37 6.58
C VAL A 96 -19.28 6.10 5.75
N THR A 97 -18.27 6.09 4.87
CA THR A 97 -17.92 4.92 4.06
C THR A 97 -17.48 3.73 4.91
N LEU A 98 -16.84 3.99 6.06
CA LEU A 98 -16.45 2.91 7.00
C LEU A 98 -17.64 2.35 7.78
N CYS A 99 -18.84 2.94 7.68
CA CYS A 99 -20.07 2.38 8.22
C CYS A 99 -20.94 1.67 7.17
N ASP A 100 -20.50 1.59 5.90
CA ASP A 100 -21.15 0.78 4.89
C ASP A 100 -20.69 -0.69 5.02
N GLY A 101 -21.62 -1.62 5.24
CA GLY A 101 -21.28 -3.05 5.35
C GLY A 101 -20.58 -3.63 4.11
N ARG A 102 -20.82 -3.05 2.91
CA ARG A 102 -20.17 -3.47 1.66
C ARG A 102 -18.67 -3.18 1.64
N THR A 103 -18.19 -2.31 2.53
CA THR A 103 -16.78 -1.99 2.71
C THR A 103 -15.98 -3.17 3.27
N PHE A 104 -16.62 -4.04 4.06
CA PHE A 104 -15.98 -5.11 4.81
C PHE A 104 -16.07 -6.45 4.07
N GLU A 105 -15.05 -7.29 4.20
CA GLU A 105 -14.99 -8.58 3.49
C GLU A 105 -16.10 -9.57 3.90
N ASN A 106 -16.65 -9.41 5.12
CA ASN A 106 -17.77 -10.20 5.64
C ASN A 106 -19.14 -9.58 5.30
N GLY A 107 -19.18 -8.43 4.61
CA GLY A 107 -20.40 -7.71 4.28
C GLY A 107 -21.09 -7.03 5.46
N GLN A 108 -20.41 -6.89 6.61
CA GLN A 108 -20.97 -6.29 7.82
C GLN A 108 -20.01 -5.27 8.42
N ALA A 109 -20.48 -4.04 8.60
CA ALA A 109 -19.76 -3.02 9.34
C ALA A 109 -19.79 -3.34 10.84
N PRO A 110 -18.69 -3.07 11.58
CA PRO A 110 -18.69 -3.24 13.02
C PRO A 110 -19.56 -2.20 13.71
N ASP A 111 -20.05 -2.51 14.91
CA ASP A 111 -20.97 -1.64 15.67
C ASP A 111 -20.36 -0.26 15.96
N ASP A 112 -19.03 -0.18 16.06
CA ASP A 112 -18.24 1.01 16.33
C ASP A 112 -17.60 1.62 15.07
N CYS A 113 -18.15 1.35 13.88
CA CYS A 113 -17.64 1.84 12.59
C CYS A 113 -17.36 3.35 12.56
N ALA A 114 -18.14 4.16 13.29
CA ALA A 114 -17.99 5.61 13.38
C ALA A 114 -16.71 6.05 14.09
N SER A 115 -16.02 5.13 14.79
CA SER A 115 -14.74 5.38 15.45
C SER A 115 -13.52 4.94 14.63
N LEU A 116 -13.73 4.17 13.56
CA LEU A 116 -12.64 3.67 12.72
C LEU A 116 -12.01 4.81 11.92
N GLU A 117 -10.70 4.98 12.03
CA GLU A 117 -9.95 5.97 11.23
C GLU A 117 -9.34 5.39 9.95
N TYR A 118 -9.28 4.07 9.86
CA TYR A 118 -8.83 3.33 8.70
C TYR A 118 -9.43 1.92 8.72
N TYR A 119 -9.37 1.24 7.57
CA TYR A 119 -9.68 -0.18 7.46
C TYR A 119 -8.82 -0.79 6.35
N TYR A 120 -8.11 -1.87 6.66
CA TYR A 120 -7.33 -2.61 5.67
C TYR A 120 -8.08 -3.86 5.22
N ARG A 121 -8.18 -4.03 3.89
CA ARG A 121 -8.71 -5.21 3.22
C ARG A 121 -7.57 -6.11 2.73
N PRO A 122 -7.31 -7.25 3.40
CA PRO A 122 -6.15 -8.06 3.10
C PRO A 122 -6.19 -8.71 1.71
N LYS A 123 -7.36 -9.15 1.23
CA LYS A 123 -7.49 -9.84 -0.07
C LYS A 123 -7.19 -8.92 -1.25
N GLU A 124 -7.66 -7.68 -1.19
CA GLU A 124 -7.47 -6.68 -2.23
C GLU A 124 -6.28 -5.76 -1.98
N GLN A 125 -5.52 -5.97 -0.90
CA GLN A 125 -4.40 -5.12 -0.46
C GLN A 125 -4.76 -3.62 -0.50
N THR A 126 -5.95 -3.30 0.01
CA THR A 126 -6.51 -1.95 -0.04
C THR A 126 -6.64 -1.39 1.37
N LEU A 127 -5.97 -0.27 1.63
CA LEU A 127 -6.13 0.53 2.83
C LEU A 127 -7.12 1.67 2.59
N LEU A 128 -8.28 1.60 3.21
CA LEU A 128 -9.22 2.71 3.30
C LEU A 128 -8.80 3.59 4.46
N VAL A 129 -8.67 4.89 4.25
CA VAL A 129 -8.30 5.85 5.28
C VAL A 129 -9.30 7.01 5.28
N VAL A 130 -9.72 7.44 6.46
CA VAL A 130 -10.68 8.56 6.57
C VAL A 130 -10.05 9.85 6.05
N ASP A 131 -10.85 10.64 5.33
CA ASP A 131 -10.56 12.04 4.99
C ASP A 131 -10.56 12.91 6.26
N ASP A 132 -9.47 12.81 7.02
CA ASP A 132 -9.18 13.65 8.18
C ASP A 132 -7.80 14.30 8.02
N ARG A 133 -7.81 15.59 7.61
CA ARG A 133 -6.60 16.39 7.41
C ARG A 133 -5.72 16.52 8.64
N ALA A 134 -6.29 16.51 9.84
CA ALA A 134 -5.51 16.69 11.05
C ALA A 134 -4.73 15.42 11.46
N HIS A 135 -5.16 14.24 10.98
CA HIS A 135 -4.65 12.95 11.44
C HIS A 135 -4.28 12.00 10.30
N LEU A 136 -4.19 12.46 9.04
CA LEU A 136 -3.92 11.59 7.90
C LEU A 136 -2.61 10.79 8.07
N ASP A 137 -1.56 11.40 8.60
CA ASP A 137 -0.28 10.76 8.88
C ASP A 137 -0.41 9.65 9.93
N VAL A 138 -1.14 9.89 11.01
CA VAL A 138 -1.42 8.88 12.04
C VAL A 138 -2.26 7.75 11.44
N ASN A 139 -3.34 8.08 10.73
CA ASN A 139 -4.27 7.10 10.18
C ASN A 139 -3.61 6.20 9.12
N LEU A 140 -2.80 6.78 8.22
CA LEU A 140 -2.00 6.02 7.26
C LEU A 140 -0.91 5.21 7.94
N GLY A 141 -0.22 5.78 8.93
CA GLY A 141 0.86 5.10 9.64
C GLY A 141 0.37 3.86 10.40
N VAL A 142 -0.71 4.00 11.17
CA VAL A 142 -1.31 2.88 11.91
C VAL A 142 -1.92 1.86 10.94
N GLY A 143 -2.61 2.31 9.90
CA GLY A 143 -3.15 1.44 8.85
C GLY A 143 -2.09 0.61 8.14
N LEU A 144 -0.93 1.20 7.81
CA LEU A 144 0.21 0.51 7.22
C LEU A 144 0.83 -0.49 8.21
N ALA A 145 1.02 -0.12 9.47
CA ALA A 145 1.52 -1.05 10.48
C ALA A 145 0.57 -2.24 10.67
N PHE A 146 -0.75 -1.99 10.67
CA PHE A 146 -1.77 -3.04 10.71
C PHE A 146 -1.68 -3.96 9.48
N ALA A 147 -1.56 -3.38 8.30
CA ALA A 147 -1.38 -4.13 7.07
C ALA A 147 -0.11 -5.01 7.12
N ALA A 148 0.99 -4.50 7.67
CA ALA A 148 2.21 -5.28 7.87
C ALA A 148 2.00 -6.45 8.85
N CYS A 149 1.31 -6.21 9.98
CA CYS A 149 0.95 -7.26 10.93
C CYS A 149 0.13 -8.39 10.28
N VAL A 150 -0.87 -8.05 9.47
CA VAL A 150 -1.72 -9.04 8.79
C VAL A 150 -0.93 -9.94 7.83
N HIS A 151 0.09 -9.39 7.17
CA HIS A 151 0.92 -10.11 6.18
C HIS A 151 2.18 -10.73 6.78
N ASP A 152 2.47 -10.50 8.06
CA ASP A 152 3.64 -11.04 8.73
C ASP A 152 3.39 -12.48 9.23
N ALA A 153 3.95 -13.45 8.52
CA ALA A 153 3.92 -14.85 8.91
C ALA A 153 4.68 -15.16 10.22
N SER A 154 5.57 -14.26 10.67
CA SER A 154 6.39 -14.44 11.88
C SER A 154 5.76 -13.83 13.14
N GLY A 155 4.75 -12.97 13.00
CA GLY A 155 4.05 -12.28 14.07
C GLY A 155 4.76 -11.07 14.70
N GLY A 156 6.06 -10.86 14.44
CA GLY A 156 6.84 -9.77 15.01
C GLY A 156 6.44 -8.35 14.58
N ALA A 157 5.73 -8.20 13.46
CA ALA A 157 5.19 -6.93 13.00
C ALA A 157 3.95 -6.50 13.81
N CYS A 158 3.19 -7.44 14.36
CA CYS A 158 2.03 -7.13 15.20
C CYS A 158 2.42 -6.47 16.52
N ASP A 159 3.60 -6.81 17.07
CA ASP A 159 4.15 -6.19 18.28
C ASP A 159 4.55 -4.71 18.06
N LEU A 160 4.56 -4.24 16.81
CA LEU A 160 4.86 -2.85 16.48
C LEU A 160 3.65 -1.92 16.52
N LEU A 161 2.41 -2.44 16.49
CA LEU A 161 1.18 -1.63 16.32
C LEU A 161 1.03 -0.55 17.38
N ASP A 162 0.70 -0.93 18.61
CA ASP A 162 0.42 0.03 19.68
C ASP A 162 1.61 0.97 19.95
N PRO A 163 2.86 0.49 19.95
CA PRO A 163 3.98 1.37 20.20
C PRO A 163 4.28 2.35 19.06
N PHE A 164 4.02 1.96 17.80
CA PHE A 164 4.20 2.85 16.65
C PHE A 164 3.09 3.90 16.61
N GLU A 165 1.84 3.52 16.89
CA GLU A 165 0.74 4.48 17.08
C GLU A 165 1.08 5.51 18.17
N ALA A 166 1.60 5.04 19.31
CA ALA A 166 2.02 5.92 20.39
C ALA A 166 3.18 6.84 20.00
N GLU A 167 4.04 6.42 19.07
CA GLU A 167 5.16 7.22 18.54
C GLU A 167 4.66 8.30 17.58
N LEU A 168 3.77 7.95 16.65
CA LEU A 168 3.10 8.89 15.75
C LEU A 168 2.36 9.98 16.51
N ARG A 169 1.57 9.62 17.53
CA ARG A 169 0.80 10.58 18.35
C ARG A 169 1.65 11.55 19.17
N ARG A 170 2.93 11.27 19.38
CA ARG A 170 3.85 12.20 20.07
C ARG A 170 4.44 13.25 19.13
N GLY A 171 4.17 13.17 17.83
CA GLY A 171 4.68 14.10 16.83
C GLY A 171 6.19 14.01 16.63
N GLY A 172 6.76 12.81 16.79
CA GLY A 172 8.22 12.60 16.67
C GLY A 172 8.78 12.92 15.29
#